data_AF-A0A6B3CXL1-F1
#
_entry.id   AF-A0A6B3CXL1-F1
#
_cell.length_a   1.000
_cell.length_b   1.000
_cell.length_c   1.000
_cell.angle_alpha   90.00
_cell.angle_beta   90.00
_cell.angle_gamma   90.00
#
_symmetry.space_group_name_H-M   'P 1'
#
loop_
_entity.id
_entity.type
_entity.pdbx_description
1 polymer ?
#
loop_
_entity_poly.entity_id
_entity_poly.type
_entity_poly.pdbx_seq_one_letter_code
_entity_poly.pdbx_strand_id
1 'polypeptide(L)' 'LSFIVRMGADKIRDKLPELVEKVTASGATVAWITDPMHGNTYEAASGHKTRRFDDVLDEVKGFFEVHKALGTHPGGIHV' A
#
# COMPACT_ATOMS: atom_id res chain seq x y z
N LEU A 1 -7.29 15.74 1.35
CA LEU A 1 -5.96 15.19 1.66
C LEU A 1 -5.90 13.75 1.16
N SER A 2 -4.79 13.34 0.57
CA SER A 2 -4.59 11.96 0.12
C SER A 2 -3.34 11.38 0.77
N PHE A 3 -3.44 10.17 1.32
CA PHE A 3 -2.29 9.41 1.81
C PHE A 3 -1.91 8.36 0.79
N ILE A 4 -0.73 8.51 0.22
CA ILE A 4 -0.13 7.54 -0.71
C ILE A 4 0.79 6.63 0.11
N VAL A 5 0.42 5.36 0.26
CA VAL A 5 1.19 4.35 1.01
C VAL A 5 2.00 3.49 0.06
N ARG A 6 3.27 3.25 0.40
CA ARG A 6 4.26 2.53 -0.40
C ARG A 6 5.13 1.69 0.51
N MET A 7 4.51 0.67 1.09
CA MET A 7 5.07 -0.10 2.20
C MET A 7 5.85 -1.33 1.73
N GLY A 8 5.55 -1.83 0.54
CA GLY A 8 6.02 -3.12 0.07
C GLY A 8 5.02 -4.24 0.37
N ALA A 9 5.00 -5.26 -0.48
CA ALA A 9 4.12 -6.43 -0.35
C ALA A 9 4.28 -7.16 0.99
N ASP A 10 5.51 -7.19 1.50
CA ASP A 10 5.90 -7.85 2.76
C ASP A 10 5.41 -7.13 4.02
N LYS A 11 5.01 -5.85 3.92
CA LYS A 11 4.69 -5.00 5.07
C LYS A 11 3.27 -4.42 5.06
N ILE A 12 2.65 -4.30 3.90
CA ILE A 12 1.38 -3.57 3.75
C ILE A 12 0.29 -4.12 4.69
N ARG A 13 0.21 -5.43 4.85
CA ARG A 13 -0.82 -6.10 5.69
C ARG A 13 -0.59 -5.91 7.18
N ASP A 14 0.66 -5.74 7.59
CA ASP A 14 1.04 -5.60 9.00
C ASP A 14 1.06 -4.14 9.46
N LYS A 15 1.39 -3.22 8.56
CA LYS A 15 1.65 -1.81 8.91
C LYS A 15 0.51 -0.86 8.57
N LEU A 16 -0.24 -1.12 7.51
CA LEU A 16 -1.33 -0.23 7.11
C LEU A 16 -2.50 -0.20 8.11
N PRO A 17 -2.93 -1.31 8.73
CA PRO A 17 -4.13 -1.31 9.57
C PRO A 17 -4.11 -0.26 10.69
N GLU A 18 -3.00 -0.17 11.43
CA GLU A 18 -2.87 0.79 12.54
C GLU A 18 -3.04 2.24 12.07
N LEU A 19 -2.47 2.60 10.92
CA LEU A 19 -2.61 3.96 10.38
C LEU A 19 -4.05 4.25 9.97
N VAL A 20 -4.70 3.30 9.29
CA VAL A 20 -6.10 3.44 8.85
C VAL A 20 -7.03 3.62 10.05
N GLU A 21 -6.86 2.81 11.10
CA GLU A 21 -7.65 2.90 12.33
C GLU A 21 -7.46 4.25 13.02
N LYS A 22 -6.21 4.71 13.20
CA LYS A 22 -5.93 5.97 13.90
C LYS A 22 -6.42 7.20 13.15
N VAL A 23 -6.25 7.23 11.83
CA VAL A 23 -6.77 8.31 10.99
C VAL A 23 -8.31 8.30 11.00
N THR A 24 -8.93 7.12 10.92
CA THR A 24 -10.39 6.99 11.01
C THR A 24 -10.90 7.49 12.37
N ALA A 25 -10.26 7.09 13.48
CA ALA A 25 -10.61 7.54 14.82
C ALA A 25 -10.41 9.05 15.03
N SER A 26 -9.53 9.70 14.26
CA SER A 26 -9.35 11.15 14.28
C SER A 26 -10.52 11.92 13.62
N GLY A 27 -11.42 11.23 12.91
CA GLY A 27 -12.51 11.85 12.15
C GLY A 27 -12.08 12.48 10.82
N ALA A 28 -10.80 12.37 10.44
CA ALA A 28 -10.30 12.90 9.18
C ALA A 28 -10.85 12.11 7.98
N THR A 29 -11.41 12.82 7.00
CA THR A 29 -11.79 12.22 5.71
C THR A 29 -10.63 12.37 4.72
N VAL A 30 -10.05 11.25 4.32
CA VAL A 30 -8.88 11.19 3.42
C VAL A 30 -9.11 10.20 2.28
N ALA A 31 -8.38 10.38 1.19
CA ALA A 31 -8.25 9.35 0.16
C ALA A 31 -7.03 8.46 0.48
N TRP A 32 -7.26 7.16 0.64
CA TRP A 32 -6.19 6.16 0.73
C TRP A 32 -5.80 5.71 -0.67
N ILE A 33 -4.52 5.80 -0.99
CA ILE A 33 -3.97 5.43 -2.30
C ILE A 33 -2.78 4.52 -2.07
N THR A 34 -2.67 3.41 -2.80
CA THR A 34 -1.46 2.57 -2.79
C THR A 34 -0.52 2.97 -3.94
N ASP A 35 0.77 3.10 -3.64
CA ASP A 35 1.88 3.14 -4.58
C ASP A 35 2.66 1.82 -4.44
N PRO A 36 2.29 0.78 -5.20
CA PRO A 36 2.92 -0.52 -5.12
C PRO A 36 4.27 -0.57 -5.83
N MET A 37 4.74 0.54 -6.41
CA MET A 37 5.95 0.54 -7.21
C MET A 37 7.17 0.70 -6.33
N HIS A 38 7.17 1.73 -5.49
CA HIS A 38 8.40 2.15 -4.88
C HIS A 38 8.77 1.39 -3.59
N GLY A 39 7.81 0.75 -2.91
CA GLY A 39 8.08 -0.15 -1.79
C GLY A 39 8.74 -1.47 -2.21
N ASN A 40 8.59 -1.87 -3.48
CA ASN A 40 9.00 -3.18 -4.01
C ASN A 40 10.24 -3.12 -4.93
N THR A 41 11.06 -2.07 -4.82
CA THR A 41 12.26 -1.94 -5.67
C THR A 41 13.42 -2.76 -5.12
N TYR A 42 14.06 -3.56 -5.98
CA TYR A 42 15.26 -4.33 -5.66
C TYR A 42 16.30 -4.20 -6.78
N GLU A 43 17.55 -4.58 -6.51
CA GLU A 43 18.61 -4.65 -7.52
C GLU A 43 18.73 -6.08 -8.06
N ALA A 44 18.59 -6.23 -9.38
CA ALA A 44 18.79 -7.52 -10.03
C ALA A 44 20.29 -7.86 -10.11
N ALA A 45 20.63 -9.13 -10.35
CA ALA A 45 22.02 -9.57 -10.54
C ALA A 45 22.75 -8.82 -11.68
N SER A 46 22.01 -8.21 -12.61
CA SER A 46 22.54 -7.34 -13.66
C SER A 46 22.90 -5.92 -13.20
N GLY A 47 22.71 -5.58 -11.93
CA GLY A 47 22.90 -4.24 -11.37
C GLY A 47 21.76 -3.25 -11.65
N HIS A 48 20.71 -3.68 -12.36
CA HIS A 48 19.57 -2.81 -12.65
C HIS A 48 18.56 -2.82 -11.51
N LYS A 49 18.10 -1.63 -11.11
CA LYS A 49 16.94 -1.48 -10.22
C LYS A 49 15.67 -1.89 -10.96
N THR A 50 14.94 -2.83 -10.40
CA THR A 50 13.70 -3.33 -10.98
C THR A 50 12.72 -3.72 -9.87
N ARG A 51 11.53 -4.18 -10.27
CA ARG A 51 10.42 -4.57 -9.40
C ARG A 51 9.84 -5.86 -9.94
N ARG A 52 9.48 -6.80 -9.06
CA ARG A 52 8.75 -8.01 -9.48
C ARG A 52 7.30 -7.62 -9.68
N PHE A 53 6.71 -8.01 -10.80
CA PHE A 53 5.30 -7.73 -11.06
C PHE A 53 4.39 -8.37 -10.01
N ASP A 54 4.74 -9.57 -9.53
CA ASP A 54 3.99 -10.27 -8.47
C ASP A 54 3.99 -9.48 -7.16
N ASP A 55 5.12 -8.87 -6.77
CA ASP A 55 5.19 -8.05 -5.55
C ASP A 55 4.36 -6.77 -5.69
N VAL A 56 4.37 -6.14 -6.87
CA VAL A 56 3.52 -4.98 -7.17
C VAL A 56 2.03 -5.36 -7.03
N LEU A 57 1.62 -6.48 -7.62
CA LEU A 57 0.25 -6.97 -7.52
C LEU A 57 -0.14 -7.36 -6.09
N ASP A 58 0.77 -7.98 -5.35
CA ASP A 58 0.50 -8.42 -3.98
C ASP A 58 0.37 -7.24 -3.01
N GLU A 59 1.11 -6.14 -3.21
CA GLU A 59 0.88 -4.93 -2.43
C GLU A 59 -0.50 -4.31 -2.70
N VAL A 60 -0.94 -4.25 -3.96
CA VAL A 60 -2.30 -3.80 -4.30
C VAL A 60 -3.34 -4.72 -3.66
N LYS A 61 -3.14 -6.04 -3.71
CA LYS A 61 -4.04 -7.01 -3.08
C LYS A 61 -4.10 -6.81 -1.57
N GLY A 62 -2.96 -6.70 -0.90
CA GLY A 62 -2.87 -6.46 0.54
C GLY A 62 -3.53 -5.15 0.96
N PHE A 63 -3.36 -4.09 0.17
CA PHE A 63 -4.06 -2.82 0.37
C PHE A 63 -5.59 -2.98 0.35
N PHE A 64 -6.14 -3.70 -0.64
CA PHE A 64 -7.58 -3.99 -0.70
C PHE A 64 -8.04 -4.90 0.44
N GLU A 65 -7.25 -5.90 0.84
CA GLU A 65 -7.56 -6.80 1.96
C GLU A 65 -7.68 -6.04 3.28
N VAL A 66 -6.74 -5.12 3.56
CA VAL A 66 -6.77 -4.26 4.75
C VAL A 66 -8.02 -3.38 4.77
N HIS A 67 -8.30 -2.69 3.65
CA HIS A 67 -9.47 -1.81 3.58
C HIS A 67 -10.78 -2.59 3.70
N LYS A 68 -10.87 -3.77 3.09
CA LYS A 68 -12.02 -4.67 3.22
C LYS A 68 -12.21 -5.14 4.68
N ALA A 69 -11.13 -5.53 5.36
CA ALA A 69 -11.18 -6.00 6.74
C ALA A 69 -11.63 -4.89 7.71
N LEU A 70 -11.19 -3.65 7.47
CA LEU A 70 -11.51 -2.49 8.30
C LEU A 70 -12.82 -1.77 7.89
N GLY A 71 -13.49 -2.22 6.83
CA GLY A 71 -14.70 -1.58 6.32
C GLY A 71 -14.47 -0.15 5.79
N THR A 72 -13.28 0.12 5.26
CA THR A 72 -12.90 1.44 4.73
C THR A 72 -12.75 1.41 3.19
N HIS A 73 -12.74 2.58 2.56
CA HIS A 73 -12.70 2.68 1.10
C HIS A 73 -11.27 2.71 0.53
N PRO A 74 -10.88 1.76 -0.34
CA PRO A 74 -9.61 1.81 -1.06
C PRO A 74 -9.70 2.83 -2.20
N GLY A 75 -9.21 4.05 -1.97
CA GLY A 75 -9.49 5.23 -2.78
C GLY A 75 -8.72 5.39 -4.08
N GLY A 76 -7.67 4.60 -4.34
CA GLY A 76 -6.97 4.63 -5.62
C GLY A 76 -5.63 3.92 -5.65
N ILE A 77 -4.98 3.98 -6.82
CA ILE A 77 -3.67 3.42 -7.10
C ILE A 77 -2.80 4.51 -7.78
N HIS A 78 -1.52 4.58 -7.42
CA HIS A 78 -0.49 5.40 -8.05
C HIS A 78 0.61 4.48 -8.59
N VAL A 79 0.84 4.47 -9.91
CA VAL A 79 1.85 3.63 -10.58
C VAL A 79 2.83 4.44 -11.40
#